data_AF-A0A231HE51-F1
#
_entry.id   AF-A0A231HE51-F1
#
_cell.length_a   1.000
_cell.length_b   1.000
_cell.length_c   1.000
_cell.angle_alpha   90.00
_cell.angle_beta   90.00
_cell.angle_gamma   90.00
#
_symmetry.space_group_name_H-M   'P 1'
#
loop_
_entity.id
_entity.type
_entity.pdbx_description
1 polymer ?
#
loop_
_entity_poly.entity_id
_entity_poly.type
_entity_poly.pdbx_seq_one_letter_code
_entity_poly.pdbx_strand_id
1 'polypeptide(L)'
;MHHVAGWWDGFELWVAGLPFIPQFVVVLVGAVPFSFLIAYLLDRGLRIVLRLLGRDRSAAAETDLAAADAASEIEPDAAALAPPEPALAGASMHTAGPMPKEAI
;
A
#
# COMPACT_ATOMS: atom_id res chain seq x y z
N MET A 1 14.08 -26.06 40.85
CA MET A 1 14.39 -24.63 40.60
C MET A 1 15.90 -24.31 40.60
N HIS A 2 16.80 -25.16 41.12
CA HIS A 2 18.25 -24.87 41.17
C HIS A 2 19.09 -25.39 40.00
N HIS A 3 18.55 -26.34 39.22
CA HIS A 3 19.30 -26.94 38.10
C HIS A 3 19.67 -25.95 37.01
N VAL A 4 18.76 -25.03 36.69
CA VAL A 4 19.00 -23.98 35.68
C VAL A 4 20.03 -22.97 36.20
N ALA A 5 19.95 -22.60 37.48
CA ALA A 5 20.90 -21.70 38.12
C ALA A 5 22.32 -22.30 38.21
N GLY A 6 22.44 -23.59 38.54
CA GLY A 6 23.75 -24.26 38.61
C GLY A 6 24.43 -24.41 37.25
N TRP A 7 23.66 -24.65 36.18
CA TRP A 7 24.21 -24.68 34.82
C TRP A 7 24.65 -23.28 34.35
N TRP A 8 23.87 -22.25 34.67
CA TRP A 8 24.20 -20.86 34.36
C TRP A 8 25.45 -20.38 35.12
N ASP A 9 25.59 -20.71 36.41
CA ASP A 9 26.78 -20.41 37.21
C ASP A 9 28.05 -21.03 36.62
N GLY A 10 27.97 -22.28 36.13
CA GLY A 10 29.07 -22.92 35.40
C GLY A 10 29.41 -22.21 34.07
N PHE A 11 28.41 -21.66 33.38
CA PHE A 11 28.64 -20.85 32.19
C PHE A 11 29.31 -19.52 32.53
N GLU A 12 28.88 -18.84 33.60
CA GLU A 12 29.52 -17.60 34.08
C GLU A 12 30.99 -17.83 34.43
N LEU A 13 31.31 -18.93 35.14
CA LEU A 13 32.68 -19.31 35.47
C LEU A 13 33.53 -19.61 34.23
N TRP A 14 32.96 -20.28 33.23
CA TRP A 14 33.65 -20.53 31.97
C TRP A 14 33.94 -19.22 31.24
N VAL A 15 32.93 -18.38 31.02
CA VAL A 15 33.04 -17.08 30.33
C VAL A 15 34.03 -16.15 31.04
N ALA A 16 33.96 -16.07 32.37
CA ALA A 16 34.86 -15.25 33.18
C ALA A 16 36.30 -15.80 33.21
N GLY A 17 36.48 -17.08 32.92
CA GLY A 17 37.79 -17.73 32.80
C GLY A 17 38.49 -17.48 31.46
N LEU A 18 37.81 -16.92 30.45
CA LEU A 18 38.43 -16.58 29.17
C LEU A 18 39.20 -15.25 29.22
N PRO A 19 40.30 -15.11 28.46
CA PRO A 19 40.92 -13.80 28.24
C PRO A 19 40.02 -12.89 27.40
N PHE A 20 40.29 -11.57 27.43
CA PHE A 20 39.42 -10.53 26.88
C PHE A 20 38.92 -10.77 25.44
N ILE A 21 39.81 -11.15 24.52
CA ILE A 21 39.43 -11.30 23.09
C ILE A 21 38.42 -12.45 22.90
N PRO A 22 38.70 -13.69 23.32
CA PRO A 22 37.70 -14.77 23.27
C PRO A 22 36.40 -14.45 24.02
N GLN A 23 36.47 -13.84 25.20
CA GLN A 23 35.28 -13.45 25.98
C GLN A 23 34.41 -12.46 25.20
N PHE A 24 35.02 -11.45 24.58
CA PHE A 24 34.32 -10.47 23.76
C PHE A 24 33.70 -11.10 22.52
N VAL A 25 34.38 -12.05 21.86
CA VAL A 25 33.84 -12.79 20.71
C VAL A 25 32.61 -13.62 21.12
N VAL A 26 32.66 -14.34 22.23
CA VAL A 26 31.51 -15.11 22.75
C VAL A 26 30.32 -14.19 23.03
N VAL A 27 30.57 -13.05 23.68
CA VAL A 27 29.53 -12.05 23.95
C VAL A 27 28.98 -11.46 22.66
N LEU A 28 29.82 -11.10 21.69
CA LEU A 28 29.37 -10.53 20.42
C LEU A 28 28.50 -11.54 19.64
N VAL A 29 28.97 -12.79 19.55
CA VAL A 29 28.26 -13.89 18.88
C VAL A 29 27.00 -14.29 19.63
N GLY A 30 26.90 -14.08 20.94
CA GLY A 30 25.66 -14.28 21.69
C GLY A 30 24.71 -13.10 21.55
N ALA A 31 25.16 -11.90 21.91
CA ALA A 31 24.36 -10.70 22.07
C ALA A 31 23.82 -10.17 20.74
N VAL A 32 24.60 -10.19 19.65
CA VAL A 32 24.16 -9.66 18.35
C VAL A 32 22.99 -10.47 17.77
N PRO A 33 23.09 -11.80 17.58
CA PRO A 33 21.95 -12.57 17.08
C PRO A 33 20.81 -12.62 18.09
N PHE A 34 21.09 -12.60 19.40
CA PHE A 34 20.02 -12.53 20.41
C PHE A 34 19.24 -11.22 20.34
N SER A 35 19.92 -10.10 20.15
CA SER A 35 19.28 -8.80 19.91
C SER A 35 18.45 -8.83 18.62
N PHE A 36 18.99 -9.38 17.54
CA PHE A 36 18.27 -9.55 16.28
C PHE A 36 17.00 -10.38 16.45
N LEU A 37 17.09 -11.48 17.20
CA LEU A 37 15.95 -12.35 17.51
C LEU A 37 14.89 -11.60 18.29
N ILE A 38 15.28 -10.85 19.33
CA ILE A 38 14.35 -10.04 20.11
C ILE A 38 13.69 -8.98 19.25
N ALA A 39 14.46 -8.21 18.47
CA ALA A 39 13.94 -7.19 17.57
C ALA A 39 12.92 -7.80 16.58
N TYR A 40 13.27 -8.93 15.97
CA TYR A 40 12.38 -9.66 15.07
C TYR A 40 11.08 -10.11 15.76
N LEU A 41 11.17 -10.61 16.99
CA LEU A 41 10.00 -11.00 17.78
C LEU A 41 9.13 -9.80 18.17
N LEU A 42 9.73 -8.68 18.54
CA LEU A 42 9.01 -7.44 18.84
C LEU A 42 8.28 -6.94 17.61
N ASP A 43 8.94 -6.88 16.45
CA ASP A 43 8.32 -6.46 15.19
C ASP A 43 7.17 -7.38 14.79
N ARG A 44 7.36 -8.70 14.96
CA ARG A 44 6.33 -9.68 14.65
C ARG A 44 5.16 -9.59 15.64
N GLY A 45 5.46 -9.44 16.92
CA GLY A 45 4.47 -9.27 17.97
C GLY A 45 3.64 -8.01 17.77
N LEU A 46 4.29 -6.88 17.45
CA LEU A 46 3.62 -5.61 17.18
C LEU A 46 2.67 -5.72 15.99
N ARG A 47 3.11 -6.36 14.89
CA ARG A 47 2.23 -6.65 13.75
C ARG A 47 1.04 -7.50 14.16
N ILE A 48 1.24 -8.56 14.93
CA ILE A 48 0.15 -9.44 15.39
C ILE A 48 -0.84 -8.65 16.26
N VAL A 49 -0.35 -7.85 17.20
CA VAL A 49 -1.18 -7.05 18.11
C VAL A 49 -1.98 -6.00 17.34
N LEU A 50 -1.38 -5.29 16.38
CA LEU A 50 -2.08 -4.29 15.56
C LEU A 50 -3.16 -4.92 14.67
N ARG A 51 -2.89 -6.10 14.11
CA ARG A 51 -3.89 -6.91 13.39
C ARG A 51 -5.05 -7.28 14.30
N LEU A 52 -4.73 -7.79 15.49
CA LEU A 52 -5.72 -8.24 16.48
C LEU A 52 -6.57 -7.09 17.03
N LEU A 53 -6.00 -5.89 17.17
CA LEU A 53 -6.70 -4.67 17.57
C LEU A 53 -7.67 -4.17 16.48
N GLY A 54 -7.74 -4.84 15.33
CA GLY A 54 -8.70 -4.55 14.26
C GLY A 54 -8.25 -3.46 13.31
N ARG A 55 -6.98 -3.02 13.37
CA ARG A 55 -6.42 -2.05 12.42
C ARG A 55 -6.32 -2.60 11.00
N ASP A 56 -6.49 -3.91 10.81
CA ASP A 56 -6.65 -4.54 9.50
C ASP A 56 -7.91 -4.03 8.75
N ARG A 57 -8.99 -3.67 9.44
CA ARG A 57 -10.17 -3.06 8.80
C ARG A 57 -9.91 -1.65 8.31
N SER A 58 -9.13 -0.85 9.07
CA SER A 58 -8.76 0.51 8.68
C SER A 58 -7.72 0.52 7.56
N ALA A 59 -6.72 -0.36 7.60
CA ALA A 59 -5.71 -0.47 6.54
C ALA A 59 -6.31 -1.02 5.24
N ALA A 60 -7.20 -2.03 5.31
CA ALA A 60 -7.93 -2.51 4.15
C ALA A 60 -8.87 -1.44 3.56
N ALA A 61 -9.54 -0.66 4.42
CA ALA A 61 -10.37 0.47 3.98
C ALA A 61 -9.55 1.60 3.35
N GLU A 62 -8.37 1.92 3.89
CA GLU A 62 -7.45 2.90 3.29
C GLU A 62 -6.93 2.46 1.92
N THR A 63 -6.60 1.17 1.74
CA THR A 63 -6.21 0.64 0.42
C THR A 63 -7.36 0.61 -0.58
N ASP A 64 -8.59 0.36 -0.13
CA ASP A 64 -9.79 0.36 -0.98
C ASP A 64 -10.17 1.79 -1.42
N LEU A 65 -10.07 2.75 -0.49
CA LEU A 65 -10.23 4.18 -0.77
C LEU A 65 -9.16 4.71 -1.72
N ALA A 66 -7.89 4.31 -1.56
CA ALA A 66 -6.80 4.70 -2.46
C ALA A 66 -6.95 4.07 -3.87
N ALA A 67 -7.46 2.85 -3.97
CA ALA A 67 -7.76 2.21 -5.25
C ALA A 67 -8.95 2.87 -5.95
N ALA A 68 -9.97 3.31 -5.20
CA ALA A 68 -11.11 4.07 -5.74
C ALA A 68 -10.69 5.47 -6.23
N ASP A 69 -9.80 6.15 -5.52
CA ASP A 69 -9.22 7.45 -5.93
C ASP A 69 -8.41 7.30 -7.23
N ALA A 70 -7.55 6.29 -7.33
CA ALA A 70 -6.80 5.98 -8.55
C ALA A 70 -7.71 5.56 -9.73
N ALA A 71 -8.83 4.91 -9.48
CA ALA A 71 -9.82 4.59 -10.52
C ALA A 71 -10.57 5.84 -11.00
N SER A 72 -10.76 6.85 -10.14
CA SER A 72 -11.37 8.14 -10.51
C SER A 72 -10.43 9.02 -11.33
N GLU A 73 -9.11 8.88 -11.15
CA GLU A 73 -8.09 9.64 -11.88
C GLU A 73 -7.87 9.13 -13.31
N ILE A 74 -8.32 7.90 -13.62
CA ILE A 74 -8.17 7.26 -14.93
C ILE A 74 -9.34 7.60 -15.87
N GLU A 75 -10.40 8.30 -15.45
CA GLU A 75 -11.44 8.79 -16.38
C GLU A 75 -10.85 9.92 -17.26
N PRO A 76 -10.39 9.63 -18.49
CA PRO A 76 -9.84 10.65 -19.35
C PRO A 76 -11.05 11.28 -20.04
N ASP A 77 -11.44 12.46 -19.56
CA ASP A 77 -11.93 13.53 -20.41
C ASP A 77 -12.65 13.06 -21.69
N ALA A 78 -13.78 12.35 -21.52
CA ALA A 78 -14.69 12.04 -22.63
C ALA A 78 -15.50 13.29 -23.04
N ALA A 79 -15.10 14.48 -22.55
CA ALA A 79 -15.78 15.75 -22.75
C ALA A 79 -15.02 16.72 -23.68
N ALA A 80 -13.81 16.38 -24.16
CA ALA A 80 -13.00 17.29 -24.99
C ALA A 80 -13.05 17.05 -26.53
N LEU A 81 -14.03 16.32 -27.06
CA LEU A 81 -14.20 16.25 -28.52
C LEU A 81 -15.64 16.55 -28.99
N ALA A 82 -15.97 17.84 -29.03
CA ALA A 82 -16.86 18.44 -30.01
C ALA A 82 -16.18 19.71 -30.56
N PRO A 83 -16.43 20.24 -31.78
CA PRO A 83 -17.40 19.88 -32.84
C PRO A 83 -16.78 19.91 -34.28
N PRO A 84 -17.54 19.80 -35.39
CA PRO A 84 -18.22 20.99 -35.94
C PRO A 84 -19.69 20.76 -36.34
N GLU A 85 -20.51 21.77 -36.07
CA GLU A 85 -21.88 21.92 -36.61
C GLU A 85 -21.93 21.79 -38.14
N PRO A 86 -22.94 21.13 -38.70
CA PRO A 86 -23.42 21.41 -40.03
C PRO A 86 -24.84 21.99 -39.95
N ALA A 87 -24.98 23.23 -39.49
CA ALA A 87 -26.26 23.93 -39.53
C ALA A 87 -26.10 25.38 -40.00
N LEU A 88 -26.43 25.57 -41.28
CA LEU A 88 -26.99 26.79 -41.87
C LEU A 88 -26.03 27.97 -42.13
N ALA A 89 -25.33 27.91 -43.27
CA ALA A 89 -24.97 29.10 -44.04
C ALA A 89 -25.75 29.09 -45.36
N GLY A 90 -26.48 30.19 -45.62
CA GLY A 90 -27.53 30.28 -46.62
C GLY A 90 -27.11 30.03 -48.06
N ALA A 91 -28.07 29.52 -48.84
CA ALA A 91 -28.13 29.71 -50.28
C ALA A 91 -29.55 30.15 -50.63
N SER A 92 -29.69 31.46 -50.70
CA SER A 92 -30.80 32.15 -51.35
C SER A 92 -30.80 31.84 -52.86
N MET A 93 -32.01 31.82 -53.42
CA MET A 93 -32.34 31.93 -54.85
C MET A 93 -32.11 30.71 -55.76
N HIS A 94 -33.20 30.06 -56.19
CA HIS A 94 -33.63 30.20 -57.60
C HIS A 94 -35.11 29.83 -57.82
N THR A 95 -35.63 30.43 -58.88
CA THR A 95 -37.00 30.69 -59.32
C THR A 95 -37.74 29.50 -59.96
N ALA A 96 -39.06 29.70 -60.11
CA ALA A 96 -40.01 29.11 -61.08
C ALA A 96 -40.34 27.62 -60.92
N GLY A 97 -41.58 27.14 -60.81
CA GLY A 97 -42.95 27.59 -61.14
C GLY A 97 -43.75 26.30 -61.52
N PRO A 98 -45.00 26.36 -62.01
CA PRO A 98 -46.22 26.95 -61.48
C PRO A 98 -47.18 25.92 -60.83
N MET A 99 -48.14 26.44 -60.04
CA MET A 99 -49.47 25.87 -59.71
C MET A 99 -50.14 25.23 -60.96
N PRO A 100 -51.08 24.25 -60.88
CA PRO A 100 -52.39 24.54 -60.26
C PRO A 100 -53.31 23.36 -59.82
N LYS A 101 -54.47 23.77 -59.24
CA LYS A 101 -55.81 23.12 -59.27
C LYS A 101 -56.07 21.97 -58.27
N GLU A 102 -57.11 21.95 -57.43
CA GLU A 102 -58.28 22.80 -57.19
C GLU A 102 -58.74 22.63 -55.73
N ALA A 103 -59.41 23.65 -55.22
CA ALA A 103 -60.35 23.50 -54.14
C ALA A 103 -61.62 22.79 -54.67
N ILE A 104 -62.18 21.89 -53.86
CA ILE A 104 -63.59 21.80 -53.46
C ILE A 104 -63.65 20.79 -52.31
#